data_AF-A0A850DMR9-F1
#
_entry.id   AF-A0A850DMR9-F1
#
_cell.length_a   1.000
_cell.length_b   1.000
_cell.length_c   1.000
_cell.angle_alpha   90.00
_cell.angle_beta   90.00
_cell.angle_gamma   90.00
#
_symmetry.space_group_name_H-M   'P 1'
#
loop_
_entity.id
_entity.type
_entity.pdbx_description
1 polymer ?
#
loop_
_entity_poly.entity_id
_entity_poly.type
_entity_poly.pdbx_seq_one_letter_code
_entity_poly.pdbx_strand_id
1 'polypeptide(L)'
;MTRTGDARRTAVLDRAMHVASVNGLEGLSLGGLADELRTSKSGIQTLFGTKQDLQLAIVESAVEVFDRTVRKPSRTEPGSPACAH
;
A
#
# COMPACT_ATOMS: atom_id res chain seq x y z
N MET A 1 4.00 -17.63 7.92
CA MET A 1 4.83 -16.69 7.13
C MET A 1 6.06 -16.35 7.94
N THR A 2 7.23 -16.31 7.31
CA THR A 2 8.48 -15.96 7.99
C THR A 2 8.62 -14.43 7.98
N ARG A 3 9.28 -13.86 9.00
CA ARG A 3 9.52 -12.40 9.13
C ARG A 3 10.06 -11.75 7.85
N THR A 4 10.87 -12.49 7.09
CA THR A 4 11.43 -12.04 5.80
C THR A 4 10.38 -11.94 4.69
N GLY A 5 9.43 -12.87 4.63
CA GLY A 5 8.34 -12.85 3.66
C GLY A 5 7.42 -11.64 3.87
N ASP A 6 7.13 -11.33 5.13
CA ASP A 6 6.30 -10.17 5.50
C ASP A 6 7.02 -8.86 5.19
N ALA A 7 8.32 -8.74 5.53
CA ALA A 7 9.11 -7.56 5.19
C ALA A 7 9.18 -7.31 3.68
N ARG A 8 9.33 -8.38 2.87
CA ARG A 8 9.32 -8.25 1.41
C ARG A 8 7.93 -7.84 0.90
N ARG A 9 6.85 -8.40 1.46
CA ARG A 9 5.48 -8.02 1.12
C ARG A 9 5.25 -6.53 1.37
N THR A 10 5.65 -6.03 2.53
CA THR A 10 5.52 -4.61 2.90
C THR A 10 6.31 -3.71 1.94
N ALA A 11 7.57 -4.04 1.63
CA ALA A 11 8.37 -3.23 0.71
C ALA A 11 7.77 -3.15 -0.70
N VAL A 12 7.17 -4.24 -1.18
CA VAL A 12 6.46 -4.25 -2.46
C VAL A 12 5.19 -3.39 -2.40
N LEU A 13 4.43 -3.46 -1.30
CA LEU A 13 3.22 -2.66 -1.10
C LEU A 13 3.51 -1.17 -1.05
N ASP A 14 4.54 -0.75 -0.34
CA ASP A 14 4.94 0.66 -0.27
C ASP A 14 5.27 1.20 -1.67
N ARG A 15 6.01 0.43 -2.48
CA ARG A 15 6.30 0.85 -3.86
C ARG A 15 5.03 0.87 -4.70
N ALA A 16 4.20 -0.16 -4.63
CA ALA A 16 2.98 -0.24 -5.41
C ALA A 16 2.00 0.89 -5.07
N MET A 17 1.89 1.29 -3.81
CA MET A 17 1.09 2.43 -3.37
C MET A 17 1.60 3.75 -3.98
N HIS A 18 2.92 3.96 -4.03
CA HIS A 18 3.50 5.13 -4.67
C HIS A 18 3.17 5.18 -6.17
N VAL A 19 3.27 4.04 -6.87
CA VAL A 19 2.92 3.93 -8.29
C VAL A 19 1.43 4.18 -8.51
N ALA A 20 0.57 3.56 -7.69
CA ALA A 20 -0.88 3.73 -7.73
C ALA A 20 -1.31 5.19 -7.53
N SER A 21 -0.59 5.93 -6.68
CA SER A 21 -0.91 7.32 -6.37
C SER A 21 -0.74 8.24 -7.58
N VAL A 22 0.15 7.89 -8.51
CA VAL A 22 0.41 8.67 -9.73
C VAL A 22 -0.40 8.16 -10.91
N ASN A 23 -0.45 6.83 -11.10
CA ASN A 23 -0.99 6.19 -12.30
C ASN A 23 -2.42 5.64 -12.12
N GLY A 24 -2.95 5.69 -10.90
CA GLY A 24 -4.17 4.99 -10.51
C GLY A 24 -3.97 3.48 -10.35
N LEU A 25 -4.96 2.82 -9.73
CA LEU A 25 -4.93 1.36 -9.51
C LEU A 25 -5.09 0.55 -10.80
N GLU A 26 -5.75 1.10 -11.83
CA GLU A 26 -5.95 0.39 -13.09
C GLU A 26 -4.68 0.30 -13.94
N GLY A 27 -3.82 1.32 -13.86
CA GLY A 27 -2.50 1.32 -14.49
C GLY A 27 -1.52 0.32 -13.87
N LEU A 28 -1.88 -0.30 -12.75
CA LEU A 28 -1.06 -1.30 -12.07
C LEU A 28 -1.29 -2.71 -12.63
N SER A 29 -0.18 -3.43 -12.79
CA SER A 29 -0.20 -4.85 -13.13
C SER A 29 0.92 -5.58 -12.39
N LEU A 30 0.75 -6.88 -12.16
CA LEU A 30 1.76 -7.73 -11.52
C LEU A 30 3.07 -7.77 -12.32
N GLY A 31 2.99 -7.68 -13.66
CA GLY A 31 4.15 -7.64 -14.55
C GLY A 31 4.89 -6.30 -14.47
N GLY A 32 4.16 -5.19 -14.64
CA GLY A 32 4.76 -3.85 -14.55
C GLY A 32 5.42 -3.59 -13.19
N LEU A 33 4.78 -4.05 -12.10
CA LEU A 33 5.38 -3.95 -10.76
C LEU A 33 6.63 -4.84 -10.61
N ALA A 34 6.65 -6.02 -11.25
CA ALA A 34 7.82 -6.89 -11.25
C ALA A 34 9.00 -6.25 -11.99
N ASP A 35 8.73 -5.64 -13.15
CA ASP A 35 9.74 -4.92 -13.94
C ASP A 35 10.32 -3.74 -13.16
N GLU A 36 9.46 -2.96 -12.52
CA GLU A 36 9.84 -1.80 -11.72
C GLU A 36 10.69 -2.17 -10.49
N LEU A 37 10.35 -3.29 -9.83
CA LEU A 37 11.07 -3.80 -8.67
C LEU A 37 12.22 -4.75 -9.03
N ARG A 38 12.52 -4.93 -10.31
CA ARG A 38 13.56 -5.85 -10.81
C ARG A 38 13.45 -7.25 -10.22
N THR A 39 12.22 -7.74 -10.09
CA THR A 39 11.91 -9.08 -9.58
C THR A 39 11.12 -9.86 -10.63
N SER A 40 10.95 -11.16 -10.42
CA SER A 40 10.09 -11.95 -11.30
C SER A 40 8.61 -11.70 -11.00
N LYS A 41 7.78 -11.75 -12.06
CA LYS A 41 6.32 -11.74 -11.96
C LYS A 41 5.81 -12.87 -11.06
N SER A 42 6.41 -14.06 -11.16
CA SER A 42 6.11 -15.19 -10.28
C SER A 42 6.37 -14.85 -8.81
N GLY A 43 7.43 -14.12 -8.48
CA GLY A 43 7.70 -13.68 -7.11
C GLY A 43 6.65 -12.71 -6.58
N ILE A 44 6.15 -11.79 -7.42
CA ILE A 44 5.03 -10.91 -7.05
C ILE A 44 3.74 -11.72 -6.88
N GLN A 45 3.47 -12.67 -7.77
CA GLN A 45 2.31 -13.56 -7.67
C GLN A 45 2.34 -14.45 -6.41
N THR A 46 3.51 -14.91 -5.96
CA THR A 46 3.63 -15.64 -4.69
C THR A 46 3.24 -14.78 -3.49
N LEU A 47 3.50 -13.46 -3.56
CA LEU A 47 3.14 -12.54 -2.48
C LEU A 47 1.65 -12.18 -2.55
N PHE A 48 1.15 -11.79 -3.72
CA PHE A 48 -0.17 -11.16 -3.81
C PHE A 48 -1.25 -12.01 -4.48
N GLY A 49 -0.89 -13.06 -5.22
CA GLY A 49 -1.87 -13.83 -6.00
C GLY A 49 -2.28 -13.08 -7.26
N THR A 50 -3.45 -12.45 -7.24
CA THR A 50 -4.06 -11.81 -8.43
C THR A 50 -3.82 -10.29 -8.49
N LYS A 51 -4.16 -9.66 -9.63
CA LYS A 51 -4.18 -8.19 -9.75
C LYS A 51 -5.13 -7.57 -8.73
N GLN A 52 -6.31 -8.17 -8.54
CA GLN A 52 -7.32 -7.68 -7.62
C GLN A 52 -6.84 -7.78 -6.16
N ASP A 53 -6.21 -8.89 -5.77
CA ASP A 53 -5.64 -9.05 -4.42
C ASP A 53 -4.52 -8.04 -4.14
N LEU A 54 -3.67 -7.76 -5.14
CA LEU A 54 -2.67 -6.69 -5.05
C LEU A 54 -3.35 -5.33 -4.86
N GLN A 55 -4.34 -5.00 -5.69
CA GLN A 55 -5.07 -3.73 -5.59
C GLN A 55 -5.76 -3.57 -4.22
N LEU A 56 -6.38 -4.63 -3.70
CA LEU A 56 -7.01 -4.61 -2.39
C LEU A 56 -5.98 -4.36 -1.28
N ALA A 57 -4.85 -5.09 -1.31
CA ALA A 57 -3.78 -4.91 -0.33
C ALA A 57 -3.16 -3.50 -0.38
N ILE A 58 -3.10 -2.87 -1.56
CA ILE A 58 -2.69 -1.47 -1.71
C ILE A 58 -3.70 -0.53 -1.04
N VAL A 59 -5.00 -0.73 -1.26
CA VAL A 59 -6.05 0.10 -0.65
C VAL A 59 -6.01 -0.02 0.88
N GLU A 60 -5.90 -1.24 1.41
CA GLU A 60 -5.77 -1.47 2.85
C GLU A 60 -4.56 -0.72 3.44
N SER A 61 -3.40 -0.84 2.78
CA SER A 61 -2.18 -0.14 3.21
C SER A 61 -2.33 1.38 3.14
N ALA A 62 -2.97 1.89 2.09
CA ALA A 62 -3.21 3.32 1.92
C ALA A 62 -4.14 3.87 3.01
N VAL A 63 -5.16 3.11 3.43
CA VAL A 63 -6.05 3.46 4.54
C VAL A 63 -5.27 3.53 5.85
N GLU A 64 -4.39 2.57 6.13
CA GLU A 64 -3.55 2.58 7.34
C GLU A 64 -2.61 3.78 7.37
N VAL A 65 -1.97 4.09 6.24
CA VAL A 65 -1.10 5.25 6.09
C VAL A 65 -1.89 6.53 6.31
N PHE A 66 -3.03 6.70 5.63
CA PHE A 66 -3.89 7.87 5.77
C PHE A 66 -4.38 8.06 7.20
N ASP A 67 -4.78 6.98 7.88
CA ASP A 67 -5.19 7.04 9.27
C ASP A 67 -4.06 7.57 10.17
N ARG A 68 -2.85 7.03 9.98
CA ARG A 68 -1.67 7.40 10.76
C ARG A 68 -1.19 8.81 10.48
N THR A 69 -1.20 9.25 9.23
CA THR A 69 -0.54 10.50 8.82
C THR A 69 -1.50 11.68 8.70
N VAL A 70 -2.80 11.43 8.54
CA VAL A 70 -3.80 12.48 8.37
C VAL A 70 -4.84 12.40 9.48
N ARG A 71 -5.59 11.29 9.57
CA ARG A 71 -6.78 11.22 10.44
C ARG A 71 -6.43 11.38 11.92
N LYS A 72 -5.43 10.67 12.43
CA LYS A 72 -5.01 10.73 13.84
C LYS A 72 -4.43 12.11 14.21
N PRO A 73 -3.44 12.66 13.49
CA PRO A 73 -2.93 14.00 13.75
C PRO A 73 -4.03 15.07 13.77
N SER A 74 -4.94 15.06 12.80
CA SER A 74 -6.03 16.04 12.72
C SER A 74 -7.02 16.00 13.88
N ARG A 75 -7.03 14.94 14.72
CA ARG A 75 -7.86 14.87 15.94
C ARG A 75 -7.21 15.49 17.17
N THR A 76 -5.91 15.76 17.12
CA THR A 76 -5.15 16.34 18.23
C THR A 76 -4.88 17.84 18.00
N GLU A 77 -5.18 18.35 16.80
CA GLU A 77 -5.11 19.77 16.44
C GLU A 77 -6.17 20.60 17.19
N PRO A 78 -5.78 21.69 17.88
CA PRO A 78 -6.73 22.63 18.48
C PRO A 78 -7.66 23.22 17.41
N GLY A 79 -8.97 23.00 17.55
CA GLY A 79 -9.99 23.40 16.55
C GLY A 79 -10.58 22.23 15.77
N SER A 80 -10.05 21.01 15.94
CA SER A 80 -10.72 19.78 15.50
C SER A 80 -12.06 19.60 16.24
N PRO A 81 -13.14 19.12 15.59
CA PRO A 81 -14.43 18.90 16.27
C PRO A 81 -14.36 17.89 17.42
N ALA A 82 -13.28 17.09 17.49
CA ALA A 82 -13.02 16.17 18.59
C ALA A 82 -12.41 16.83 19.84
N CYS A 83 -11.82 18.03 19.72
CA CYS A 83 -11.18 18.76 20.82
C CYS A 83 -12.08 19.86 21.41
N ALA A 84 -13.33 20.00 20.96
CA ALA A 84 -14.31 20.85 21.62
C ALA A 84 -14.81 20.14 22.90
N HIS A 85 -14.10 20.32 23.99
CA HIS A 85 -14.56 20.08 25.36
C HIS A 85 -14.43 21.37 26.14
#